data_AF-A0A6A4Z7M0-F1
#
_entry.id   AF-A0A6A4Z7M0-F1
#
_cell.length_a   1.000
_cell.length_b   1.000
_cell.length_c   1.000
_cell.angle_alpha   90.00
_cell.angle_beta   90.00
_cell.angle_gamma   90.00
#
_symmetry.space_group_name_H-M   'P 1'
#
loop_
_entity.id
_entity.type
_entity.pdbx_description
1 polymer ?
#
loop_
_entity_poly.entity_id
_entity_poly.type
_entity_poly.pdbx_seq_one_letter_code
_entity_poly.pdbx_strand_id
1 'polypeptide(L)'
;MTETSRVVAIEAYLFYTRVFALEGYWHQLQTGAISIETPLNHLAIVDGLDESAAATWAHQRAILVEHGAVQGGDLLRELVAAYKSIAKNAQDGKSRDDKRGQHIIPDYTLVHKKASEERIVIDAHRRAMDLERAVANYLPRL
;
A
#
# COMPACT_ATOMS: atom_id res chain seq x y z
N MET A 1 23.40 13.17 7.24
CA MET A 1 22.52 12.60 6.20
C MET A 1 23.27 12.65 4.88
N THR A 2 23.45 11.53 4.18
CA THR A 2 24.09 11.52 2.86
C THR A 2 23.04 11.74 1.76
N GLU A 3 23.48 12.13 0.57
CA GLU A 3 22.58 12.30 -0.58
C GLU A 3 21.87 10.99 -0.95
N THR A 4 22.59 9.87 -0.90
CA THR A 4 22.00 8.54 -1.10
C THR A 4 20.89 8.25 -0.09
N SER A 5 21.08 8.57 1.19
CA SER A 5 20.04 8.40 2.21
C SER A 5 18.85 9.35 1.98
N ARG A 6 19.08 10.54 1.43
CA ARG A 6 18.02 11.50 1.08
C ARG A 6 17.12 10.97 -0.04
N VAL A 7 17.71 10.44 -1.10
CA VAL A 7 16.97 9.89 -2.25
C VAL A 7 16.10 8.72 -1.80
N VAL A 8 16.65 7.76 -1.04
CA VAL A 8 15.88 6.63 -0.50
C VAL A 8 14.71 7.09 0.37
N ALA A 9 14.91 8.13 1.19
CA ALA A 9 13.83 8.69 1.99
C ALA A 9 12.72 9.29 1.13
N ILE A 10 13.07 10.07 0.10
CA ILE A 10 12.10 10.66 -0.83
C ILE A 10 11.30 9.58 -1.54
N GLU A 11 11.97 8.55 -2.06
CA GLU A 11 11.31 7.41 -2.72
C GLU A 11 10.32 6.72 -1.77
N ALA A 12 10.70 6.50 -0.50
CA ALA A 12 9.81 5.92 0.49
C ALA A 12 8.58 6.80 0.76
N TYR A 13 8.76 8.12 0.92
CA TYR A 13 7.65 9.05 1.10
C TYR A 13 6.72 9.07 -0.11
N LEU A 14 7.27 9.13 -1.33
CA LEU A 14 6.48 9.10 -2.56
C LEU A 14 5.68 7.80 -2.66
N PHE A 15 6.32 6.66 -2.37
CA PHE A 15 5.66 5.35 -2.36
C PHE A 15 4.47 5.32 -1.39
N TYR A 16 4.66 5.71 -0.12
CA TYR A 16 3.58 5.64 0.87
C TYR A 16 2.50 6.73 0.68
N THR A 17 2.85 7.91 0.16
CA THR A 17 1.87 8.92 -0.27
C THR A 17 0.98 8.36 -1.38
N ARG A 18 1.57 7.62 -2.33
CA ARG A 18 0.82 6.96 -3.39
C ARG A 18 -0.07 5.83 -2.86
N VAL A 19 0.44 5.00 -1.95
CA VAL A 19 -0.36 3.96 -1.27
C VAL A 19 -1.56 4.56 -0.55
N PHE A 20 -1.36 5.63 0.22
CA PHE A 20 -2.44 6.35 0.90
C PHE A 20 -3.55 6.79 -0.06
N ALA A 21 -3.17 7.29 -1.23
CA ALA A 21 -4.11 7.73 -2.25
C ALA A 21 -4.88 6.55 -2.87
N LEU A 22 -4.18 5.44 -3.16
CA LEU A 22 -4.78 4.21 -3.69
C LEU A 22 -5.74 3.54 -2.69
N GLU A 23 -5.41 3.56 -1.40
CA GLU A 23 -6.31 3.07 -0.34
C GLU A 23 -7.60 3.89 -0.26
N GLY A 24 -7.50 5.21 -0.46
CA GLY A 24 -8.67 6.09 -0.59
C GLY A 24 -9.59 5.66 -1.71
N TYR A 25 -9.04 5.46 -2.91
CA TYR A 25 -9.80 4.98 -4.07
C TYR A 25 -10.46 3.62 -3.82
N TRP A 26 -9.71 2.67 -3.26
CA TRP A 26 -10.23 1.36 -2.88
C TRP A 26 -11.39 1.46 -1.88
N HIS A 27 -11.27 2.31 -0.86
CA HIS A 27 -12.32 2.52 0.11
C HIS A 27 -13.61 3.09 -0.52
N GLN A 28 -13.49 4.05 -1.45
CA GLN A 28 -14.64 4.58 -2.17
C GLN A 28 -15.31 3.53 -3.07
N LEU A 29 -14.54 2.63 -3.68
CA LEU A 29 -15.10 1.49 -4.41
C LEU A 29 -15.85 0.53 -3.49
N GLN A 30 -15.27 0.18 -2.34
CA GLN A 30 -15.88 -0.75 -1.38
C GLN A 30 -17.20 -0.23 -0.79
N THR A 31 -17.34 1.08 -0.63
CA THR A 31 -18.57 1.72 -0.14
C THR A 31 -19.63 1.87 -1.24
N GLY A 32 -19.28 1.58 -2.50
CA GLY A 32 -20.16 1.80 -3.65
C GLY A 32 -20.32 3.29 -4.01
N ALA A 33 -19.52 4.17 -3.40
CA ALA A 33 -19.55 5.60 -3.67
C ALA A 33 -19.09 5.95 -5.10
N ILE A 34 -18.23 5.09 -5.67
CA ILE A 34 -17.72 5.23 -7.04
C ILE A 34 -17.75 3.88 -7.76
N SER A 35 -17.72 3.93 -9.09
CA SER A 35 -17.59 2.75 -9.94
C SER A 35 -16.19 2.67 -10.56
N ILE A 36 -15.70 1.45 -10.79
CA ILE A 36 -14.42 1.21 -11.46
C ILE A 36 -14.41 1.75 -12.90
N GLU A 37 -15.57 1.75 -13.55
CA GLU A 37 -15.75 2.24 -14.92
C GLU A 37 -15.79 3.76 -15.02
N THR A 38 -15.94 4.47 -13.89
CA THR A 38 -15.95 5.92 -13.89
C THR A 38 -14.52 6.45 -13.89
N PRO A 39 -14.08 7.17 -14.93
CA PRO A 39 -12.72 7.68 -14.95
C PRO A 39 -12.51 8.69 -13.81
N LEU A 40 -11.32 8.64 -13.21
CA LEU A 40 -11.06 9.31 -11.94
C LEU A 40 -11.25 10.84 -11.98
N ASN A 41 -10.99 11.45 -13.13
CA ASN A 41 -11.16 12.88 -13.38
C ASN A 41 -12.65 13.31 -13.48
N HIS A 42 -13.57 12.36 -13.63
CA HIS A 42 -15.01 12.61 -13.64
C HIS A 42 -15.69 12.31 -12.28
N LEU A 43 -14.93 11.85 -11.28
CA LEU A 43 -15.47 11.61 -9.95
C LEU A 43 -15.72 12.93 -9.23
N ALA A 44 -16.99 13.22 -8.98
CA ALA A 44 -17.41 14.29 -8.08
C ALA A 44 -17.00 13.99 -6.62
N ILE A 45 -17.14 14.99 -5.75
CA ILE A 45 -17.10 14.73 -4.31
C ILE A 45 -18.25 13.77 -3.98
N VAL A 46 -17.96 12.75 -3.18
CA VAL A 46 -18.95 11.76 -2.75
C VAL A 46 -19.91 12.42 -1.78
N ASP A 47 -21.21 12.36 -2.09
CA ASP A 47 -22.26 12.90 -1.23
C ASP A 47 -22.36 12.11 0.08
N GLY A 48 -22.67 12.80 1.19
CA GLY A 48 -22.91 12.17 2.49
C GLY A 48 -21.66 11.92 3.34
N LEU A 49 -20.47 12.30 2.87
CA LEU A 49 -19.27 12.37 3.70
C LEU A 49 -19.32 13.58 4.64
N ASP A 50 -18.79 13.42 5.85
CA ASP A 50 -18.47 14.59 6.69
C ASP A 50 -17.33 15.41 6.06
N GLU A 51 -17.15 16.65 6.54
CA GLU A 51 -16.19 17.59 5.98
C GLU A 51 -14.74 17.05 5.99
N SER A 52 -14.36 16.33 7.05
CA SER A 52 -13.01 15.76 7.18
C SER A 52 -12.79 14.61 6.21
N ALA A 53 -13.77 13.73 6.06
CA ALA A 53 -13.73 12.63 5.12
C ALA A 53 -13.74 13.13 3.66
N ALA A 54 -14.53 14.16 3.36
CA ALA A 54 -14.55 14.81 2.04
C ALA A 54 -13.20 15.46 1.70
N ALA A 55 -12.59 16.18 2.65
CA ALA A 55 -11.26 16.77 2.48
C ALA A 55 -10.18 15.70 2.27
N THR A 56 -10.23 14.62 3.05
CA THR A 56 -9.30 13.49 2.90
C THR A 56 -9.41 12.85 1.52
N TRP A 57 -10.63 12.55 1.07
CA TRP A 57 -10.86 11.99 -0.26
C TRP A 57 -10.41 12.95 -1.38
N ALA A 58 -10.70 14.25 -1.25
CA ALA A 58 -10.25 15.23 -2.23
C ALA A 58 -8.72 15.25 -2.36
N HIS A 59 -8.00 15.14 -1.25
CA HIS A 59 -6.54 15.08 -1.25
C HIS A 59 -6.02 13.79 -1.89
N GLN A 60 -6.57 12.63 -1.52
CA GLN A 60 -6.22 11.34 -2.12
C GLN A 60 -6.46 11.34 -3.63
N ARG A 61 -7.63 11.82 -4.07
CA ARG A 61 -7.95 11.93 -5.51
C ARG A 61 -6.99 12.85 -6.24
N ALA A 62 -6.62 14.00 -5.64
CA ALA A 62 -5.66 14.93 -6.23
C ALA A 62 -4.29 14.28 -6.49
N ILE A 63 -3.78 13.50 -5.53
CA ILE A 63 -2.55 12.70 -5.68
C ILE A 63 -2.69 11.70 -6.84
N LEU A 64 -3.87 11.10 -7.00
CA LEU A 64 -4.08 10.09 -8.04
C LEU A 64 -4.08 10.67 -9.46
N VAL A 65 -4.66 11.85 -9.65
CA VAL A 65 -4.79 12.52 -10.97
C VAL A 65 -3.61 13.42 -11.34
N GLU A 66 -2.65 13.64 -10.44
CA GLU A 66 -1.51 14.55 -10.65
C GLU A 66 -0.75 14.27 -11.95
N HIS A 67 -0.70 13.00 -12.38
CA HIS A 67 0.00 12.56 -13.59
C HIS A 67 -0.91 12.23 -14.77
N GLY A 68 -2.18 12.66 -14.74
CA GLY A 68 -3.12 12.56 -15.85
C GLY A 68 -4.31 11.64 -15.60
N ALA A 69 -4.99 11.25 -16.69
CA ALA A 69 -6.14 10.37 -16.62
C ALA A 69 -5.69 8.95 -16.23
N VAL A 70 -6.23 8.42 -15.14
CA VAL A 70 -5.94 7.06 -14.67
C VAL A 70 -7.22 6.24 -14.66
N GLN A 71 -7.15 5.03 -15.22
CA GLN A 71 -8.25 4.08 -15.22
C GLN A 71 -8.34 3.38 -13.87
N GLY A 72 -9.57 3.10 -13.40
CA GLY A 72 -9.81 2.46 -12.12
C GLY A 72 -9.11 1.12 -11.95
N GLY A 73 -9.10 0.32 -13.02
CA GLY A 73 -8.40 -0.96 -13.03
C GLY A 73 -6.90 -0.85 -12.84
N ASP A 74 -6.25 0.16 -13.38
CA ASP A 74 -4.81 0.37 -13.22
C ASP A 74 -4.46 0.73 -11.77
N LEU A 75 -5.29 1.56 -11.13
CA LEU A 75 -5.15 1.89 -9.71
C LEU A 75 -5.25 0.65 -8.83
N LEU A 76 -6.19 -0.26 -9.12
CA LEU A 76 -6.33 -1.49 -8.34
C LEU A 76 -5.13 -2.43 -8.53
N ARG A 77 -4.59 -2.55 -9.75
CA ARG A 77 -3.36 -3.32 -10.01
C ARG A 77 -2.17 -2.70 -9.28
N GLU A 78 -2.04 -1.38 -9.31
CA GLU A 78 -1.00 -0.64 -8.60
C GLU A 78 -1.09 -0.88 -7.09
N LEU A 79 -2.30 -0.84 -6.52
CA LEU A 79 -2.53 -1.11 -5.09
C LEU A 79 -2.11 -2.54 -4.71
N VAL A 80 -2.48 -3.55 -5.51
CA VAL A 80 -2.05 -4.94 -5.28
C VAL A 80 -0.51 -5.06 -5.34
N ALA A 81 0.13 -4.43 -6.33
CA ALA A 81 1.58 -4.44 -6.47
C ALA A 81 2.28 -3.75 -5.28
N ALA A 82 1.72 -2.64 -4.79
CA ALA A 82 2.25 -1.93 -3.64
C ALA A 82 2.16 -2.78 -2.37
N TYR A 83 1.05 -3.46 -2.13
CA TYR A 83 0.89 -4.35 -1.00
C TYR A 83 1.82 -5.57 -1.03
N LYS A 84 2.04 -6.16 -2.20
CA LYS A 84 3.05 -7.21 -2.39
C LYS A 84 4.46 -6.68 -2.08
N SER A 85 4.76 -5.46 -2.48
CA SER A 85 6.03 -4.78 -2.19
C SER A 85 6.21 -4.52 -0.69
N ILE A 86 5.16 -4.07 0.00
CA ILE A 86 5.16 -3.88 1.46
C ILE A 86 5.44 -5.20 2.18
N ALA A 87 4.74 -6.27 1.82
CA ALA A 87 4.95 -7.59 2.42
C ALA A 87 6.39 -8.11 2.23
N LYS A 88 6.92 -7.96 1.01
CA LYS A 88 8.31 -8.30 0.70
C LYS A 88 9.30 -7.44 1.51
N ASN A 89 9.09 -6.12 1.57
CA ASN A 89 9.96 -5.21 2.30
C ASN A 89 9.98 -5.49 3.81
N ALA A 90 8.83 -5.87 4.39
CA ALA A 90 8.76 -6.30 5.79
C ALA A 90 9.60 -7.56 6.02
N GLN A 91 9.48 -8.56 5.14
CA GLN A 91 10.26 -9.80 5.21
C GLN A 91 11.76 -9.56 5.05
N ASP A 92 12.15 -8.77 4.04
CA ASP A 92 13.56 -8.47 3.74
C ASP A 92 14.20 -7.63 4.87
N GLY A 93 13.43 -6.68 5.42
CA GLY A 93 13.83 -5.89 6.59
C GLY A 93 14.11 -6.77 7.80
N LYS A 94 13.16 -7.61 8.20
CA LYS A 94 13.33 -8.54 9.32
C LYS A 94 14.46 -9.54 9.07
N SER A 95 14.59 -10.07 7.86
CA SER A 95 15.67 -11.00 7.49
C SER A 95 17.06 -10.36 7.60
N ARG A 96 17.18 -9.07 7.24
CA ARG A 96 18.42 -8.31 7.39
C ARG A 96 18.76 -8.07 8.86
N ASP A 97 17.76 -7.80 9.68
CA ASP A 97 17.93 -7.66 11.13
C ASP A 97 18.29 -8.99 11.79
N ASP A 98 17.69 -10.11 11.37
CA ASP A 98 18.04 -11.45 11.83
C ASP A 98 19.51 -11.78 11.54
N LYS A 99 19.96 -11.53 10.30
CA LYS A 99 21.36 -11.74 9.90
C LYS A 99 22.33 -10.92 10.75
N ARG A 100 22.01 -9.63 10.97
CA ARG A 100 22.83 -8.76 11.82
C ARG A 100 22.82 -9.21 13.27
N GLY A 101 21.66 -9.58 13.79
CA GLY A 101 21.47 -10.04 15.17
C GLY A 101 22.24 -11.31 15.48
N GLN A 102 22.14 -12.33 14.62
CA GLN A 102 22.87 -13.59 14.74
C GLN A 102 24.40 -13.41 14.70
N HIS A 103 24.88 -12.36 14.03
CA HIS A 103 26.31 -12.07 13.96
C HIS A 103 26.87 -11.41 15.23
N ILE A 104 26.06 -10.63 15.95
CA ILE A 104 26.52 -9.76 17.05
C ILE A 104 26.09 -10.27 18.43
N ILE A 105 24.95 -10.97 18.51
CA ILE A 105 24.33 -11.40 19.77
C ILE A 105 24.41 -12.93 19.86
N PRO A 106 25.22 -13.48 20.80
CA PRO A 106 25.17 -14.90 21.13
C PRO A 106 23.74 -15.31 21.50
N ASP A 107 23.31 -16.48 21.06
CA ASP A 107 21.97 -17.03 21.34
C ASP A 107 20.79 -16.23 20.80
N TYR A 108 21.00 -15.35 19.80
CA TYR A 108 19.93 -14.55 19.17
C TYR A 108 18.69 -15.37 18.78
N THR A 109 18.91 -16.57 18.24
CA THR A 109 17.83 -17.47 17.77
C THR A 109 17.02 -18.11 18.90
N LEU A 110 17.46 -18.04 20.16
CA LEU A 110 16.69 -18.54 21.31
C LEU A 110 15.55 -17.60 21.70
N VAL A 111 15.68 -16.31 21.38
CA VAL A 111 14.71 -15.27 21.78
C VAL A 111 14.00 -14.62 20.59
N HIS A 112 14.57 -14.70 19.38
CA HIS A 112 13.99 -14.10 18.17
C HIS A 112 13.52 -15.14 17.17
N LYS A 113 12.27 -14.96 16.72
CA LYS A 113 11.68 -15.71 15.61
C LYS A 113 12.32 -15.31 14.29
N LYS A 114 12.34 -16.26 13.35
CA LYS A 114 12.73 -16.00 11.96
C LYS A 114 11.72 -15.08 11.29
N ALA A 115 12.14 -14.35 10.26
CA ALA A 115 11.25 -13.51 9.45
C ALA A 115 9.96 -14.22 8.98
N SER A 116 10.02 -15.50 8.60
CA SER A 116 8.83 -16.28 8.18
C SER A 116 7.82 -16.56 9.29
N GLU A 117 8.23 -16.43 10.55
CA GLU A 117 7.44 -16.70 11.75
C GLU A 117 7.07 -15.41 12.49
N GLU A 118 7.55 -14.28 11.99
CA GLU A 118 7.33 -12.97 12.57
C GLU A 118 5.93 -12.47 12.21
N ARG A 119 5.19 -12.02 13.22
CA ARG A 119 3.78 -11.66 13.07
C ARG A 119 3.59 -10.53 12.05
N ILE A 120 4.42 -9.49 12.08
CA ILE A 120 4.30 -8.37 11.15
C ILE A 120 4.48 -8.81 9.68
N VAL A 121 5.36 -9.80 9.44
CA VAL A 121 5.62 -10.33 8.11
C VAL A 121 4.44 -11.20 7.65
N ILE A 122 3.94 -12.06 8.53
CA ILE A 122 2.76 -12.90 8.25
C ILE A 122 1.53 -12.03 7.95
N ASP A 123 1.27 -11.02 8.78
CA ASP A 123 0.11 -10.14 8.64
C ASP A 123 0.22 -9.29 7.35
N ALA A 124 1.42 -8.84 6.97
CA ALA A 124 1.63 -8.11 5.72
C ALA A 124 1.36 -8.99 4.48
N HIS A 125 1.87 -10.22 4.46
CA HIS A 125 1.58 -11.18 3.38
C HIS A 125 0.10 -11.53 3.30
N ARG A 126 -0.55 -11.78 4.44
CA ARG A 126 -1.99 -12.03 4.50
C ARG A 126 -2.78 -10.86 3.92
N ARG A 127 -2.48 -9.64 4.33
CA ARG A 127 -3.17 -8.44 3.83
C ARG A 127 -2.99 -8.26 2.33
N ALA A 128 -1.80 -8.53 1.79
CA ALA A 128 -1.57 -8.50 0.34
C ALA A 128 -2.40 -9.54 -0.42
N MET A 129 -2.48 -10.78 0.11
CA MET A 129 -3.29 -11.85 -0.49
C MET A 129 -4.79 -11.55 -0.42
N ASP A 130 -5.27 -11.05 0.71
CA ASP A 130 -6.69 -10.75 0.90
C ASP A 130 -7.13 -9.58 0.01
N LEU A 131 -6.28 -8.55 -0.13
CA LEU A 131 -6.50 -7.46 -1.07
C LEU A 131 -6.53 -7.97 -2.52
N GLU A 132 -5.56 -8.79 -2.94
CA GLU A 132 -5.53 -9.37 -4.29
C GLU A 132 -6.81 -10.14 -4.61
N ARG A 133 -7.28 -10.98 -3.68
CA ARG A 133 -8.56 -11.68 -3.81
C ARG A 133 -9.75 -10.73 -3.90
N ALA A 134 -9.77 -9.69 -3.07
CA ALA A 134 -10.86 -8.72 -3.07
C ALA A 134 -10.93 -7.93 -4.39
N VAL A 135 -9.77 -7.55 -4.92
CA VAL A 135 -9.65 -6.84 -6.21
C VAL A 135 -10.02 -7.74 -7.39
N ALA A 136 -9.79 -9.06 -7.31
CA ALA A 136 -10.17 -10.00 -8.37
C ALA A 136 -11.68 -9.98 -8.69
N ASN A 137 -12.52 -9.56 -7.73
CA ASN A 137 -13.96 -9.37 -7.94
C ASN A 137 -14.27 -8.18 -8.88
N TYR A 138 -13.37 -7.22 -8.98
CA TYR A 138 -13.48 -6.04 -9.84
C TYR A 138 -12.68 -6.19 -11.14
N LEU A 139 -11.62 -7.02 -11.10
CA LEU A 139 -10.74 -7.30 -12.23
C LEU A 139 -10.65 -8.81 -12.45
N PRO A 140 -11.48 -9.41 -13.31
CA PRO A 140 -11.50 -10.87 -13.52
C PRO A 140 -10.19 -11.45 -14.09
N ARG A 141 -9.19 -10.62 -14.42
CA ARG A 141 -7.81 -11.02 -14.75
C ARG A 141 -6.83 -10.12 -14.01
N LEU A 142 -6.35 -10.55 -12.85
CA LEU A 142 -5.22 -9.94 -12.14
C LEU A 142 -3.90 -10.57 -12.57
#